data_AF-A0ABD7XGB5-F1
#
_entry.id   AF-A0ABD7XGB5-F1
#
_cell.length_a   1.000
_cell.length_b   1.000
_cell.length_c   1.000
_cell.angle_alpha   90.00
_cell.angle_beta   90.00
_cell.angle_gamma   90.00
#
_symmetry.space_group_name_H-M   'P 1'
#
loop_
_entity.id
_entity.type
_entity.pdbx_description
1 polymer ?
#
loop_
_entity_poly.entity_id
_entity_poly.type
_entity_poly.pdbx_seq_one_letter_code
_entity_poly.pdbx_strand_id
1 'polypeptide(L)'
;MFDTHNTQTQKLNFTAVSGNLIKSCQDSFFVRFHLRSEMSKRLLASNPLYEDKRAVVLQSMVVGDMEVLCEVIYRDDYEKMLNLN
;
A
#
# COMPACT_ATOMS: atom_id res chain seq x y z
N MET A 1 23.85 -1.03 -21.01
CA MET A 1 24.26 -0.04 -20.00
C MET A 1 23.22 1.05 -20.03
N PHE A 2 22.41 1.21 -18.98
CA PHE A 2 21.32 2.18 -18.95
C PHE A 2 21.73 3.31 -18.00
N ASP A 3 22.09 4.46 -18.55
CA ASP A 3 22.30 5.68 -17.77
C ASP A 3 20.96 6.36 -17.50
N THR A 4 20.51 6.35 -16.25
CA THR A 4 19.35 7.12 -15.79
C THR A 4 19.84 8.38 -15.10
N HIS A 5 19.59 9.55 -15.70
CA HIS A 5 19.84 10.84 -15.08
C HIS A 5 18.55 11.31 -14.39
N ASN A 6 18.45 11.11 -13.08
CA ASN A 6 17.36 11.66 -12.27
C ASN A 6 17.86 12.93 -11.56
N THR A 7 17.48 14.11 -12.06
CA THR A 7 17.82 15.42 -11.49
C THR A 7 16.91 15.85 -10.33
N GLN A 8 15.96 15.00 -9.92
CA GLN A 8 15.07 15.28 -8.80
C GLN A 8 15.66 14.70 -7.51
N THR A 9 15.92 15.56 -6.52
CA THR A 9 16.35 15.14 -5.17
C THR A 9 15.24 14.31 -4.53
N GLN A 10 15.32 12.99 -4.65
CA GLN A 10 14.44 12.08 -3.95
C GLN A 10 14.85 12.04 -2.48
N LYS A 11 14.06 12.68 -1.61
CA LYS A 11 14.20 12.52 -0.17
C LYS A 11 13.72 11.12 0.23
N LEU A 12 14.65 10.17 0.26
CA LEU A 12 14.41 8.83 0.78
C LEU A 12 14.60 8.87 2.31
N ASN A 13 13.50 8.87 3.05
CA ASN A 13 13.54 8.70 4.51
C ASN A 13 13.61 7.21 4.81
N PHE A 14 14.79 6.75 5.24
CA PHE A 14 15.00 5.37 5.68
C PHE A 14 14.56 5.23 7.13
N THR A 15 13.35 4.75 7.35
CA THR A 15 12.95 4.18 8.64
C THR A 15 13.47 2.75 8.70
N ALA A 16 14.32 2.45 9.68
CA ALA A 16 14.83 1.09 9.89
C ALA A 16 13.69 0.22 10.42
N VAL A 17 13.12 -0.60 9.53
CA VAL A 17 12.06 -1.56 9.83
C VAL A 17 12.61 -2.98 9.65
N SER A 18 12.27 -3.86 10.57
CA SER A 18 12.78 -5.24 10.64
C SER A 18 12.07 -6.21 9.69
N GLY A 19 11.71 -5.77 8.47
CA GLY A 19 11.03 -6.60 7.49
C GLY A 19 10.99 -5.94 6.11
N ASN A 20 11.01 -6.76 5.06
CA ASN A 20 10.83 -6.29 3.69
C ASN A 20 9.33 -6.17 3.39
N LEU A 21 8.89 -5.03 2.86
CA LEU A 21 7.59 -4.90 2.22
C LEU A 21 7.77 -5.19 0.73
N ILE A 22 7.31 -6.36 0.29
CA ILE A 22 7.46 -6.82 -1.09
C ILE A 22 6.06 -6.95 -1.68
N LYS A 23 5.90 -6.47 -2.90
CA LYS A 23 4.67 -6.63 -3.66
C LYS A 23 4.37 -8.12 -3.84
N SER A 24 3.33 -8.61 -3.17
CA SER A 24 3.00 -10.02 -3.07
C SER A 24 2.17 -10.51 -4.26
N CYS A 25 1.41 -9.64 -4.91
CA CYS A 25 0.65 -9.95 -6.12
C CYS A 25 0.80 -8.88 -7.20
N GLN A 26 0.61 -9.25 -8.47
CA GLN A 26 0.83 -8.34 -9.59
C GLN A 26 -0.18 -7.17 -9.60
N ASP A 27 -1.43 -7.41 -9.22
CA ASP A 27 -2.52 -6.42 -9.31
C ASP A 27 -2.66 -5.52 -8.07
N SER A 28 -1.88 -5.76 -7.01
CA SER A 28 -1.85 -4.85 -5.86
C SER A 28 -1.19 -3.50 -6.17
N PHE A 29 -1.23 -2.58 -5.23
CA PHE A 29 -0.53 -1.31 -5.28
C PHE A 29 -0.23 -0.84 -3.86
N PHE A 30 0.72 0.07 -3.71
CA PHE A 30 1.07 0.63 -2.41
C PHE A 30 0.37 1.96 -2.17
N VAL A 31 -0.22 2.11 -0.99
CA VAL A 31 -0.84 3.34 -0.53
C VAL A 31 -0.18 3.77 0.76
N ARG A 32 0.30 5.01 0.79
CA ARG A 32 0.85 5.65 1.99
C ARG A 32 -0.16 6.64 2.55
N PHE A 33 -0.38 6.60 3.86
CA PHE A 33 -1.26 7.55 4.53
C PHE A 33 -0.90 7.72 6.01
N HIS A 34 -1.31 8.85 6.57
CA HIS A 34 -1.22 9.11 8.00
C HIS A 34 -2.36 8.39 8.75
N LEU A 35 -2.10 7.77 9.89
CA LEU A 35 -3.07 7.01 10.71
C LEU A 35 -4.26 7.84 11.23
N ARG A 36 -4.16 9.17 11.21
CA ARG A 36 -5.26 10.09 11.57
C ARG A 36 -6.06 10.60 10.37
N SER A 37 -5.68 10.24 9.16
CA SER A 37 -6.33 10.70 7.92
C SER A 37 -7.67 9.99 7.69
N GLU A 38 -8.53 10.56 6.85
CA GLU A 38 -9.76 9.89 6.42
C GLU A 38 -9.49 8.58 5.67
N MET A 39 -8.36 8.51 4.95
CA MET A 39 -7.91 7.28 4.30
C MET A 39 -7.74 6.14 5.30
N SER A 40 -7.18 6.40 6.48
CA SER A 40 -7.01 5.37 7.52
C SER A 40 -8.35 4.77 7.96
N LYS A 41 -9.37 5.61 8.15
CA LYS A 41 -10.71 5.17 8.56
C LYS A 41 -11.37 4.34 7.47
N ARG A 42 -11.17 4.71 6.20
CA ARG A 42 -11.76 4.00 5.05
C ARG A 42 -11.07 2.69 4.74
N LEU A 43 -9.74 2.67 4.74
CA LEU A 43 -8.94 1.52 4.32
C LEU A 43 -8.73 0.48 5.42
N LEU A 44 -8.78 0.90 6.71
CA LEU A 44 -8.63 -0.01 7.86
C LEU A 44 -9.97 -0.37 8.53
N ALA A 45 -11.11 0.06 7.98
CA ALA A 45 -12.43 -0.35 8.44
C ALA A 45 -12.68 -1.85 8.20
N SER A 46 -13.69 -2.41 8.89
CA SER A 46 -14.16 -3.78 8.65
C SER A 46 -14.59 -4.05 7.20
N ASN A 47 -14.85 -3.00 6.42
CA ASN A 47 -15.23 -3.09 5.03
C ASN A 47 -14.42 -2.10 4.18
N PRO A 48 -13.15 -2.42 3.88
CA PRO A 48 -12.19 -1.47 3.35
C PRO A 48 -12.60 -0.85 2.01
N LEU A 49 -12.31 0.43 1.86
CA LEU A 49 -12.51 1.19 0.63
C LEU A 49 -11.27 1.99 0.25
N TYR A 50 -10.94 1.99 -1.04
CA TYR A 50 -9.96 2.88 -1.66
C TYR A 50 -10.63 3.57 -2.86
N GLU A 51 -10.63 4.92 -2.89
CA GLU A 51 -11.26 5.71 -3.97
C GLU A 51 -12.67 5.24 -4.35
N ASP A 52 -13.48 4.91 -3.34
CA ASP A 52 -14.88 4.44 -3.45
C ASP A 52 -15.08 2.98 -3.94
N LYS A 53 -14.00 2.24 -4.20
CA LYS A 53 -14.05 0.81 -4.51
C LYS A 53 -13.69 -0.05 -3.31
N ARG A 54 -14.28 -1.24 -3.24
CA ARG A 54 -13.89 -2.25 -2.25
C ARG A 54 -12.44 -2.65 -2.45
N ALA A 55 -11.71 -2.71 -1.34
CA ALA A 55 -10.31 -3.06 -1.34
C ALA A 55 -10.02 -4.14 -0.29
N VAL A 56 -8.86 -4.76 -0.40
CA VAL A 56 -8.30 -5.67 0.58
C VAL A 56 -6.89 -5.18 0.89
N VAL A 57 -6.57 -5.01 2.16
CA VAL A 57 -5.20 -4.73 2.62
C VAL A 57 -4.48 -6.06 2.79
N LEU A 58 -3.42 -6.28 2.02
CA LEU A 58 -2.65 -7.51 2.06
C LEU A 58 -1.59 -7.46 3.16
N GLN A 59 -0.89 -6.33 3.24
CA GLN A 59 0.19 -6.10 4.19
C GLN A 59 0.22 -4.62 4.57
N SER A 60 0.69 -4.32 5.78
CA SER A 60 0.82 -2.95 6.28
C SER A 60 2.10 -2.78 7.08
N MET A 61 2.79 -1.66 6.90
CA MET A 61 4.03 -1.34 7.57
C MET A 61 3.99 0.10 8.09
N VAL A 62 4.40 0.31 9.33
CA VAL A 62 4.62 1.64 9.90
C VAL A 62 5.97 2.16 9.39
N VAL A 63 5.98 3.27 8.66
CA VAL A 63 7.17 3.83 7.97
C VAL A 63 7.62 5.18 8.56
N GLY A 64 7.07 5.55 9.72
CA GLY A 64 7.35 6.77 10.47
C GLY A 64 6.39 6.85 11.66
N ASP A 65 6.41 7.92 12.45
CA ASP A 65 5.64 8.04 13.70
C ASP A 65 4.18 7.57 13.57
N MET A 66 3.41 8.19 12.66
CA MET A 66 2.02 7.81 12.38
C MET A 66 1.77 7.59 10.89
N GLU A 67 2.82 7.31 10.12
CA GLU A 67 2.74 7.06 8.68
C GLU A 67 2.73 5.56 8.43
N VAL A 68 1.74 5.09 7.67
CA VAL A 68 1.59 3.67 7.31
C VAL A 68 1.65 3.54 5.79
N LEU A 69 2.38 2.53 5.35
CA LEU A 69 2.42 2.07 3.97
C LEU A 69 1.70 0.71 3.90
N CYS A 70 0.62 0.65 3.14
CA CYS A 70 -0.16 -0.57 2.93
C CYS A 70 0.03 -1.08 1.49
N GLU A 71 0.18 -2.39 1.34
CA GLU A 71 -0.12 -3.08 0.09
C GLU A 71 -1.62 -3.34 0.02
N VAL A 72 -2.25 -2.87 -1.05
CA VAL A 72 -3.70 -2.89 -1.27
C VAL A 72 -4.00 -3.52 -2.63
N ILE A 73 -5.07 -4.29 -2.73
CA ILE A 73 -5.63 -4.78 -4.00
C ILE A 73 -7.12 -4.48 -4.03
N TYR A 74 -7.69 -4.24 -5.22
CA TYR A 74 -9.14 -4.14 -5.35
C TYR A 74 -9.77 -5.50 -5.08
N ARG A 75 -10.93 -5.50 -4.40
CA ARG A 75 -11.59 -6.73 -3.98
C ARG A 75 -11.90 -7.66 -5.15
N ASP A 76 -12.39 -7.12 -6.25
CA ASP A 76 -12.74 -7.90 -7.45
C ASP A 76 -11.52 -8.64 -8.02
N ASP A 77 -10.33 -8.03 -7.98
CA ASP A 77 -9.10 -8.65 -8.48
C ASP A 77 -8.55 -9.67 -7.48
N TYR A 78 -8.73 -9.44 -6.19
CA TYR A 78 -8.42 -10.42 -5.14
C TYR A 78 -9.30 -11.67 -5.23
N GLU A 79 -10.59 -11.51 -5.47
CA GLU A 79 -11.55 -12.61 -5.63
C GLU A 79 -11.24 -13.45 -6.87
N LYS A 80 -10.94 -12.81 -8.02
CA LYS A 80 -10.45 -13.50 -9.22
C LYS A 80 -9.19 -14.31 -8.97
N MET A 81 -8.21 -13.75 -8.24
CA MET A 81 -6.96 -14.44 -7.89
C MET A 81 -7.21 -15.70 -7.06
N LEU A 82 -8.22 -15.68 -6.19
CA LEU A 82 -8.58 -16.81 -5.32
C LEU A 82 -9.59 -17.79 -5.94
N ASN A 83 -10.04 -17.56 -7.17
CA ASN A 83 -11.17 -18.28 -7.79
C ASN A 83 -12.45 -18.24 -6.94
N LEU A 84 -12.65 -17.14 -6.21
CA LEU A 84 -13.91 -16.85 -5.54
C LEU A 84 -14.79 -16.13 -6.58
N ASN A 85 -15.74 -16.86 -7.17
CA ASN A 85 -16.59 -16.40 -8.27
C ASN A 85 -17.38 -15.12 -7.96
#